data_AF-A0A7C6S258-F1
#
_entry.id   AF-A0A7C6S258-F1
#
_cell.length_a   1.000
_cell.length_b   1.000
_cell.length_c   1.000
_cell.angle_alpha   90.00
_cell.angle_beta   90.00
_cell.angle_gamma   90.00
#
_symmetry.space_group_name_H-M   'P 1'
#
loop_
_entity.id
_entity.type
_entity.pdbx_description
1 polymer ?
#
loop_
_entity_poly.entity_id
_entity_poly.type
_entity_poly.pdbx_seq_one_letter_code
_entity_poly.pdbx_strand_id
1 'polypeptide(L)'
;ILTSATSETHIPIFVGLQKPTLINYVDKGESELTIKTLLSPEKDKLQSLVKALQFIGHKPGIIFCNFRDALDRVSDYLNDHNIQHEPYHGGMEQMDRERALIKFRNGTTQILLATDLAARGLDVPEIEFILHYHLPPHEKEFTHRNGRTARMNRDGVAYILHWEGEELPEYIQAIVANNLHVDELPKATQPAPTQWKTLYITGGRRDKISKGDVAGLFIKQGKVKSEQVGVIEIKQDVTYVGVHAEVAQKLIENTNNSRLKTKKVRISLV
;
A
#
# COMPACT_ATOMS: atom_id res chain seq x y z
N ILE A 1 -9.72 -27.41 11.69
CA ILE A 1 -10.32 -26.09 11.38
C ILE A 1 -10.10 -25.86 9.89
N LEU A 2 -11.17 -25.70 9.12
CA LEU A 2 -11.10 -25.34 7.71
C LEU A 2 -11.51 -23.88 7.56
N THR A 3 -10.78 -23.13 6.74
CA THR A 3 -11.11 -21.76 6.37
C THR A 3 -11.27 -21.69 4.86
N SER A 4 -12.36 -21.08 4.39
CA SER A 4 -12.63 -20.83 2.98
C SER A 4 -13.08 -19.40 2.80
N ALA A 5 -12.64 -18.76 1.71
CA ALA A 5 -13.05 -17.42 1.32
C ALA A 5 -14.24 -17.42 0.35
N THR A 6 -14.68 -18.60 -0.11
CA THR A 6 -15.79 -18.79 -1.05
C THR A 6 -16.78 -19.80 -0.49
N SER A 7 -18.07 -19.52 -0.64
CA SER A 7 -19.18 -20.34 -0.13
C SER A 7 -19.34 -21.68 -0.88
N GLU A 8 -18.85 -21.79 -2.11
CA GLU A 8 -19.02 -22.96 -2.97
C GLU A 8 -17.82 -23.92 -2.96
N THR A 9 -17.51 -24.51 -1.81
CA THR A 9 -16.53 -25.61 -1.77
C THR A 9 -17.17 -26.88 -1.23
N HIS A 10 -17.33 -27.88 -2.11
CA HIS A 10 -17.65 -29.24 -1.68
C HIS A 10 -16.50 -29.77 -0.83
N ILE A 11 -16.74 -29.99 0.47
CA ILE A 11 -15.73 -30.52 1.38
C ILE A 11 -15.56 -32.02 1.09
N PRO A 12 -14.37 -32.49 0.67
CA PRO A 12 -14.18 -33.90 0.37
C PRO A 12 -14.44 -34.81 1.58
N ILE A 13 -15.05 -35.97 1.33
CA ILE A 13 -15.46 -36.92 2.37
C ILE A 13 -14.26 -37.41 3.21
N PHE A 14 -13.06 -37.50 2.63
CA PHE A 14 -11.84 -37.93 3.33
C PHE A 14 -11.38 -36.98 4.43
N VAL A 15 -11.90 -35.74 4.48
CA VAL A 15 -11.55 -34.76 5.50
C VAL A 15 -12.13 -35.15 6.87
N GLY A 16 -13.09 -36.09 6.92
CA GLY A 16 -13.52 -36.75 8.15
C GLY A 16 -14.19 -35.84 9.17
N LEU A 17 -14.71 -34.67 8.76
CA LEU A 17 -15.39 -33.73 9.65
C LEU A 17 -16.69 -34.34 10.17
N GLN A 18 -16.77 -34.57 11.48
CA GLN A 18 -17.99 -34.98 12.15
C GLN A 18 -18.63 -33.77 12.83
N LYS A 19 -19.85 -33.40 12.39
CA LYS A 19 -20.65 -32.30 12.92
C LYS A 19 -19.87 -30.98 13.11
N PRO A 20 -19.29 -30.40 12.04
CA PRO A 20 -18.56 -29.14 12.16
C PRO A 20 -19.52 -28.00 12.54
N THR A 21 -19.09 -27.13 13.45
CA THR A 21 -19.74 -25.84 13.69
C THR A 21 -19.37 -24.89 12.56
N LEU A 22 -20.35 -24.53 11.72
CA LEU A 22 -20.14 -23.57 10.65
C LEU A 22 -20.32 -22.14 11.18
N ILE A 23 -19.27 -21.34 11.09
CA ILE A 23 -19.32 -19.92 11.42
C ILE A 23 -19.26 -19.15 10.10
N ASN A 24 -20.41 -18.65 9.66
CA ASN A 24 -20.52 -17.82 8.47
C ASN A 24 -20.52 -16.34 8.86
N TYR A 25 -19.57 -15.57 8.33
CA TYR A 25 -19.48 -14.12 8.54
C TYR A 25 -19.96 -13.30 7.34
N VAL A 26 -20.54 -13.93 6.31
CA VAL A 26 -21.02 -13.24 5.09
C VAL A 26 -22.14 -12.24 5.41
N ASP A 27 -22.96 -12.46 6.46
CA ASP A 27 -24.12 -11.60 6.77
C ASP A 27 -23.83 -10.45 7.76
N LYS A 28 -22.56 -10.16 8.10
CA LYS A 28 -22.23 -8.99 8.94
C LYS A 28 -21.85 -7.79 8.08
N GLY A 29 -22.88 -7.08 7.60
CA GLY A 29 -22.82 -5.72 7.07
C GLY A 29 -21.84 -5.56 5.92
N GLU A 30 -22.33 -5.65 4.68
CA GLU A 30 -21.55 -5.27 3.52
C GLU A 30 -21.01 -3.86 3.75
N SER A 31 -19.69 -3.75 3.86
CA SER A 31 -19.03 -2.46 3.70
C SER A 31 -19.26 -2.07 2.25
N GLU A 32 -20.17 -1.14 1.99
CA GLU A 32 -20.50 -0.69 0.63
C GLU A 32 -19.25 -0.05 0.02
N LEU A 33 -18.53 -0.81 -0.80
CA LEU A 33 -17.43 -0.28 -1.59
C LEU A 33 -18.00 0.82 -2.50
N THR A 34 -17.57 2.06 -2.30
CA THR A 34 -17.98 3.14 -3.19
C THR A 34 -17.14 3.09 -4.45
N ILE A 35 -17.78 2.87 -5.60
CA ILE A 35 -17.10 2.86 -6.90
C ILE A 35 -17.30 4.22 -7.57
N LYS A 36 -16.19 4.82 -8.04
CA LYS A 36 -16.19 6.10 -8.74
C LYS A 36 -15.42 5.97 -10.05
N THR A 37 -15.97 6.53 -11.11
CA THR A 37 -15.33 6.53 -12.42
C THR A 37 -14.73 7.89 -12.71
N LEU A 38 -13.47 7.90 -13.12
CA LEU A 38 -12.70 9.08 -13.51
C LEU A 38 -12.46 9.04 -15.02
N LEU A 39 -13.09 9.96 -15.74
CA LEU A 39 -12.98 10.08 -17.19
C LEU A 39 -11.75 10.90 -17.56
N SER A 40 -10.85 10.31 -18.31
CA SER A 40 -9.69 10.94 -18.93
C SER A 40 -10.07 11.45 -20.33
N PRO A 41 -9.82 12.72 -20.67
CA PRO A 41 -10.08 13.23 -22.03
C PRO A 41 -9.11 12.63 -23.06
N GLU A 42 -7.89 12.28 -22.62
CA GLU A 42 -6.85 11.69 -23.46
C GLU A 42 -6.75 10.18 -23.26
N LYS A 43 -6.41 9.47 -24.34
CA LYS A 43 -6.14 8.02 -24.31
C LYS A 43 -4.94 7.69 -23.43
N ASP A 44 -3.95 8.58 -23.40
CA ASP A 44 -2.85 8.47 -22.45
C ASP A 44 -3.24 9.06 -21.10
N LYS A 45 -3.51 8.18 -20.14
CA LYS A 45 -4.16 8.55 -18.87
C LYS A 45 -3.18 9.11 -17.83
N LEU A 46 -1.91 9.33 -18.18
CA LEU A 46 -0.86 9.76 -17.25
C LEU A 46 -1.17 11.11 -16.58
N GLN A 47 -1.56 12.13 -17.37
CA GLN A 47 -1.91 13.43 -16.80
C GLN A 47 -3.18 13.34 -15.94
N SER A 48 -4.16 12.58 -16.38
CA SER A 48 -5.41 12.30 -15.66
C SER A 48 -5.16 11.57 -14.33
N LEU A 49 -4.18 10.66 -14.29
CA LEU A 49 -3.75 9.99 -13.07
C LEU A 49 -3.19 11.00 -12.05
N VAL A 50 -2.36 11.94 -12.48
CA VAL A 50 -1.84 13.00 -11.58
C VAL A 50 -2.98 13.83 -11.00
N LYS A 51 -3.93 14.26 -11.83
CA LYS A 51 -5.13 15.00 -11.36
C LYS A 51 -5.95 14.18 -10.37
N ALA A 52 -6.15 12.89 -10.66
CA ALA A 52 -6.85 11.97 -9.78
C ALA A 52 -6.15 11.84 -8.41
N LEU A 53 -4.83 11.66 -8.39
CA LEU A 53 -4.06 11.53 -7.15
C LEU A 53 -4.03 12.83 -6.34
N GLN A 54 -3.99 13.99 -7.00
CA GLN A 54 -4.15 15.28 -6.32
C GLN A 54 -5.51 15.37 -5.64
N PHE A 55 -6.59 15.04 -6.35
CA PHE A 55 -7.95 15.03 -5.81
C PHE A 55 -8.12 14.06 -4.62
N ILE A 56 -7.57 12.84 -4.73
CA ILE A 56 -7.63 11.84 -3.67
C ILE A 56 -6.82 12.28 -2.43
N GLY A 57 -5.70 12.97 -2.66
CA GLY A 57 -4.82 13.48 -1.63
C GLY A 57 -3.96 12.40 -0.99
N HIS A 58 -3.49 12.67 0.22
CA HIS A 58 -2.53 11.82 0.94
C HIS A 58 -3.23 10.69 1.71
N LYS A 59 -3.83 9.75 0.97
CA LYS A 59 -4.49 8.54 1.50
C LYS A 59 -3.71 7.27 1.13
N PRO A 60 -3.67 6.24 1.99
CA PRO A 60 -3.07 4.96 1.63
C PRO A 60 -3.87 4.27 0.53
N GLY A 61 -3.22 3.98 -0.58
CA GLY A 61 -3.87 3.35 -1.73
C GLY A 61 -2.97 2.49 -2.60
N ILE A 62 -3.63 1.64 -3.39
CA ILE A 62 -2.97 0.84 -4.43
C ILE A 62 -3.44 1.32 -5.80
N ILE A 63 -2.49 1.60 -6.68
CA ILE A 63 -2.73 1.84 -8.11
C ILE A 63 -2.40 0.55 -8.86
N PHE A 64 -3.38 -0.02 -9.56
CA PHE A 64 -3.21 -1.26 -10.32
C PHE A 64 -2.89 -1.01 -11.79
N CYS A 65 -1.78 -1.62 -12.23
CA CYS A 65 -1.40 -1.74 -13.63
C CYS A 65 -1.36 -3.22 -14.03
N ASN A 66 -1.86 -3.57 -15.22
CA ASN A 66 -1.88 -4.96 -15.69
C ASN A 66 -0.48 -5.49 -16.07
N PHE A 67 0.39 -4.61 -16.57
CA PHE A 67 1.70 -4.98 -17.10
C PHE A 67 2.83 -4.24 -16.38
N ARG A 68 4.01 -4.88 -16.32
CA ARG A 68 5.22 -4.30 -15.74
C ARG A 68 5.66 -3.03 -16.49
N ASP A 69 5.75 -3.08 -17.81
CA ASP A 69 6.25 -1.92 -18.57
C ASP A 69 5.35 -0.69 -18.41
N ALA A 70 4.03 -0.92 -18.28
CA ALA A 70 3.09 0.14 -17.95
C ALA A 70 3.30 0.69 -16.53
N LEU A 71 3.59 -0.19 -15.56
CA LEU A 71 3.90 0.18 -14.20
C LEU A 71 5.18 1.02 -14.15
N ASP A 72 6.25 0.59 -14.82
CA ASP A 72 7.54 1.29 -14.87
C ASP A 72 7.35 2.69 -15.51
N ARG A 73 6.59 2.77 -16.61
CA ARG A 73 6.22 4.04 -17.25
C ARG A 73 5.42 4.98 -16.35
N VAL A 74 4.42 4.44 -15.63
CA VAL A 74 3.63 5.22 -14.67
C VAL A 74 4.51 5.70 -13.52
N SER A 75 5.41 4.85 -13.03
CA SER A 75 6.37 5.17 -11.97
C SER A 75 7.26 6.34 -12.36
N ASP A 76 7.87 6.28 -13.55
CA ASP A 76 8.72 7.37 -14.07
C ASP A 76 7.95 8.69 -14.16
N TYR A 77 6.72 8.65 -14.68
CA TYR A 77 5.88 9.84 -14.78
C TYR A 77 5.50 10.42 -13.41
N LEU A 78 5.19 9.58 -12.42
CA LEU A 78 4.90 10.03 -11.06
C LEU A 78 6.15 10.64 -10.38
N ASN A 79 7.35 10.10 -10.65
CA ASN A 79 8.60 10.66 -10.17
C ASN A 79 8.85 12.06 -10.73
N ASP A 80 8.63 12.26 -12.03
CA ASP A 80 8.76 13.57 -12.68
C ASP A 80 7.80 14.63 -12.10
N HIS A 81 6.68 14.17 -11.53
CA HIS A 81 5.67 15.01 -10.88
C HIS A 81 5.85 15.09 -9.35
N ASN A 82 6.95 14.57 -8.81
CA ASN A 82 7.26 14.53 -7.37
C ASN A 82 6.18 13.83 -6.52
N ILE A 83 5.51 12.82 -7.08
CA ILE A 83 4.52 12.01 -6.37
C ILE A 83 5.22 10.78 -5.81
N GLN A 84 5.37 10.73 -4.48
CA GLN A 84 5.94 9.58 -3.80
C GLN A 84 5.06 8.34 -3.94
N HIS A 85 5.68 7.27 -4.42
CA HIS A 85 5.06 5.96 -4.59
C HIS A 85 6.15 4.88 -4.51
N GLU A 86 5.76 3.63 -4.31
CA GLU A 86 6.67 2.49 -4.35
C GLU A 86 6.17 1.47 -5.37
N PRO A 87 7.00 1.08 -6.34
CA PRO A 87 6.65 0.01 -7.28
C PRO A 87 6.54 -1.33 -6.53
N TYR A 88 5.64 -2.19 -6.99
CA TYR A 88 5.41 -3.49 -6.39
C TYR A 88 4.95 -4.51 -7.43
N HIS A 89 5.90 -5.16 -8.09
CA HIS A 89 5.64 -6.16 -9.13
C HIS A 89 6.52 -7.41 -8.97
N GLY A 90 6.16 -8.49 -9.66
CA GLY A 90 6.84 -9.79 -9.53
C GLY A 90 8.27 -9.85 -10.06
N GLY A 91 8.74 -8.80 -10.74
CA GLY A 91 10.11 -8.69 -11.25
C GLY A 91 11.10 -8.04 -10.27
N MET A 92 10.62 -7.61 -9.10
CA MET A 92 11.46 -7.00 -8.07
C MET A 92 12.14 -8.05 -7.22
N GLU A 93 13.35 -7.74 -6.76
CA GLU A 93 14.04 -8.53 -5.75
C GLU A 93 13.21 -8.60 -4.46
N GLN A 94 13.29 -9.74 -3.77
CA GLN A 94 12.52 -9.95 -2.54
C GLN A 94 12.80 -8.88 -1.48
N MET A 95 14.06 -8.41 -1.39
CA MET A 95 14.45 -7.34 -0.48
C MET A 95 13.77 -6.00 -0.80
N ASP A 96 13.64 -5.67 -2.09
CA ASP A 96 13.01 -4.42 -2.53
C ASP A 96 11.49 -4.48 -2.34
N ARG A 97 10.87 -5.63 -2.61
CA ARG A 97 9.45 -5.87 -2.27
C ARG A 97 9.19 -5.66 -0.79
N GLU A 98 10.03 -6.23 0.07
CA GLU A 98 9.88 -6.03 1.51
C GLU A 98 10.04 -4.57 1.91
N ARG A 99 11.02 -3.87 1.33
CA ARG A 99 11.27 -2.44 1.58
C ARG A 99 10.09 -1.56 1.16
N ALA A 100 9.52 -1.78 -0.03
CA ALA A 100 8.34 -1.07 -0.52
C ALA A 100 7.18 -1.20 0.47
N LEU A 101 6.92 -2.41 0.96
CA LEU A 101 5.86 -2.66 1.94
C LEU A 101 6.14 -2.02 3.31
N ILE A 102 7.41 -1.96 3.73
CA ILE A 102 7.80 -1.30 4.98
C ILE A 102 7.54 0.21 4.89
N LYS A 103 7.96 0.83 3.79
CA LYS A 103 7.74 2.26 3.53
C LYS A 103 6.25 2.58 3.46
N PHE A 104 5.45 1.69 2.88
CA PHE A 104 4.00 1.82 2.89
C PHE A 104 3.42 1.70 4.32
N ARG A 105 3.81 0.65 5.05
CA ARG A 105 3.32 0.38 6.42
C ARG A 105 3.61 1.47 7.42
N ASN A 106 4.78 2.09 7.32
CA ASN A 106 5.19 3.14 8.24
C ASN A 106 4.81 4.56 7.78
N GLY A 107 4.14 4.66 6.63
CA GLY A 107 3.63 5.92 6.08
C GLY A 107 4.65 6.81 5.39
N THR A 108 5.88 6.32 5.15
CA THR A 108 6.89 6.99 4.29
C THR A 108 6.41 7.11 2.85
N THR A 109 5.49 6.24 2.43
CA THR A 109 4.79 6.33 1.15
C THR A 109 3.36 5.88 1.35
N GLN A 110 2.42 6.51 0.66
CA GLN A 110 1.00 6.17 0.72
C GLN A 110 0.47 5.55 -0.57
N ILE A 111 1.32 5.36 -1.57
CA ILE A 111 0.93 4.81 -2.87
C ILE A 111 1.79 3.59 -3.16
N LEU A 112 1.15 2.42 -3.30
CA LEU A 112 1.75 1.25 -3.91
C LEU A 112 1.30 1.17 -5.37
N LEU A 113 2.25 1.15 -6.29
CA LEU A 113 1.97 0.91 -7.70
C LEU A 113 2.20 -0.57 -7.99
N ALA A 114 1.15 -1.33 -8.28
CA ALA A 114 1.22 -2.79 -8.23
C ALA A 114 0.61 -3.50 -9.44
N THR A 115 1.10 -4.71 -9.71
CA THR A 115 0.44 -5.67 -10.61
C THR A 115 -0.37 -6.69 -9.82
N ASP A 116 -1.35 -7.33 -10.47
CA ASP A 116 -2.20 -8.35 -9.84
C ASP A 116 -1.41 -9.49 -9.20
N LEU A 117 -0.41 -10.00 -9.93
CA LEU A 117 0.38 -11.14 -9.48
C LEU A 117 1.12 -10.83 -8.18
N ALA A 118 1.68 -9.62 -8.09
CA ALA A 118 2.40 -9.19 -6.91
C ALA A 118 1.45 -8.91 -5.75
N ALA A 119 0.30 -8.29 -6.02
CA ALA A 119 -0.62 -7.81 -4.98
C ALA A 119 -1.42 -8.92 -4.28
N ARG A 120 -1.47 -10.13 -4.84
CA ARG A 120 -2.15 -11.28 -4.22
C ARG A 120 -1.48 -11.64 -2.89
N GLY A 121 -2.30 -11.74 -1.84
CA GLY A 121 -1.80 -12.07 -0.50
C GLY A 121 -1.00 -10.96 0.16
N LEU A 122 -1.07 -9.72 -0.36
CA LEU A 122 -0.51 -8.55 0.33
C LEU A 122 -1.11 -8.42 1.73
N ASP A 123 -0.23 -8.51 2.72
CA ASP A 123 -0.47 -8.12 4.11
C ASP A 123 -0.02 -6.67 4.28
N VAL A 124 -0.94 -5.77 3.97
CA VAL A 124 -0.77 -4.33 4.09
C VAL A 124 -1.83 -3.78 5.04
N PRO A 125 -1.54 -2.66 5.73
CA PRO A 125 -2.50 -1.99 6.59
C PRO A 125 -3.72 -1.53 5.79
N GLU A 126 -4.66 -0.94 6.50
CA GLU A 126 -5.87 -0.35 5.96
C GLU A 126 -5.60 0.47 4.67
N ILE A 127 -6.24 0.07 3.58
CA ILE A 127 -6.21 0.76 2.29
C ILE A 127 -7.49 1.56 2.15
N GLU A 128 -7.38 2.88 2.01
CA GLU A 128 -8.52 3.78 1.86
C GLU A 128 -9.00 3.87 0.41
N PHE A 129 -8.11 3.66 -0.56
CA PHE A 129 -8.51 3.64 -1.96
C PHE A 129 -7.79 2.60 -2.82
N ILE A 130 -8.51 2.12 -3.83
CA ILE A 130 -7.95 1.35 -4.94
C ILE A 130 -8.15 2.18 -6.19
N LEU A 131 -7.12 2.35 -7.02
CA LEU A 131 -7.23 3.01 -8.31
C LEU A 131 -6.85 2.03 -9.42
N HIS A 132 -7.79 1.73 -10.29
CA HIS A 132 -7.55 0.93 -11.49
C HIS A 132 -7.06 1.85 -12.61
N TYR A 133 -5.74 1.93 -12.80
CA TYR A 133 -5.17 2.59 -13.98
C TYR A 133 -5.43 1.75 -15.22
N HIS A 134 -5.33 0.43 -15.07
CA HIS A 134 -5.85 -0.55 -16.02
C HIS A 134 -6.90 -1.41 -15.31
N LEU A 135 -8.04 -1.61 -15.95
CA LEU A 135 -9.02 -2.59 -15.49
C LEU A 135 -8.47 -4.00 -15.71
N PRO A 136 -8.76 -4.95 -14.79
CA PRO A 136 -8.41 -6.34 -15.02
C PRO A 136 -9.26 -6.91 -16.17
N PRO A 137 -8.86 -8.02 -16.80
CA PRO A 137 -9.62 -8.61 -17.90
C PRO A 137 -10.94 -9.25 -17.47
N HIS A 138 -11.07 -9.64 -16.20
CA HIS A 138 -12.26 -10.30 -15.68
C HIS A 138 -12.70 -9.73 -14.33
N GLU A 139 -14.00 -9.86 -14.05
CA GLU A 139 -14.65 -9.37 -12.82
C GLU A 139 -14.04 -9.96 -11.55
N LYS A 140 -13.65 -11.23 -11.57
CA LYS A 140 -13.09 -11.91 -10.39
C LYS A 140 -11.83 -11.21 -9.88
N GLU A 141 -10.91 -10.83 -10.77
CA GLU A 141 -9.74 -10.04 -10.44
C GLU A 141 -10.13 -8.65 -9.92
N PHE A 142 -11.15 -8.01 -10.48
CA PHE A 142 -11.66 -6.72 -9.98
C PHE A 142 -12.13 -6.83 -8.53
N THR A 143 -12.94 -7.85 -8.21
CA THR A 143 -13.38 -8.13 -6.84
C THR A 143 -12.20 -8.45 -5.92
N HIS A 144 -11.19 -9.20 -6.37
CA HIS A 144 -9.99 -9.48 -5.58
C HIS A 144 -9.13 -8.24 -5.30
N ARG A 145 -9.00 -7.33 -6.27
CA ARG A 145 -8.30 -6.05 -6.10
C ARG A 145 -9.02 -5.19 -5.06
N ASN A 146 -10.35 -5.12 -5.14
CA ASN A 146 -11.15 -4.29 -4.25
C ASN A 146 -11.35 -4.90 -2.85
N GLY A 147 -11.23 -6.23 -2.69
CA GLY A 147 -11.15 -6.87 -1.37
C GLY A 147 -9.89 -6.50 -0.54
N ARG A 148 -9.02 -5.64 -1.08
CA ARG A 148 -7.90 -5.01 -0.37
C ARG A 148 -8.32 -3.74 0.39
N THR A 149 -9.41 -3.09 -0.02
CA THR A 149 -10.05 -1.99 0.70
C THR A 149 -11.33 -2.48 1.42
N ALA A 150 -11.98 -1.62 2.20
CA ALA A 150 -13.25 -1.92 2.87
C ALA A 150 -13.25 -3.16 3.82
N ARG A 151 -12.16 -3.33 4.59
CA ARG A 151 -12.08 -4.36 5.64
C ARG A 151 -12.60 -3.81 6.96
N MET A 152 -13.62 -4.44 7.54
CA MET A 152 -14.18 -4.14 8.87
C MET A 152 -14.76 -2.72 9.06
N ASN A 153 -15.96 -2.47 8.51
CA ASN A 153 -16.81 -1.30 8.81
C ASN A 153 -16.25 0.08 8.40
N ARG A 154 -15.52 0.22 7.29
CA ARG A 154 -15.11 1.54 6.76
C ARG A 154 -15.27 1.67 5.25
N ASP A 155 -15.65 2.87 4.82
CA ASP A 155 -15.92 3.24 3.43
C ASP A 155 -14.62 3.35 2.62
N GLY A 156 -14.25 2.25 1.95
CA GLY A 156 -13.21 2.25 0.93
C GLY A 156 -13.73 2.77 -0.41
N VAL A 157 -12.89 3.47 -1.18
CA VAL A 157 -13.25 3.95 -2.53
C VAL A 157 -12.44 3.25 -3.60
N ALA A 158 -13.13 2.64 -4.57
CA ALA A 158 -12.50 2.12 -5.80
C ALA A 158 -12.69 3.12 -6.94
N TYR A 159 -11.58 3.67 -7.43
CA TYR A 159 -11.53 4.55 -8.58
C TYR A 159 -11.21 3.76 -9.85
N ILE A 160 -11.95 4.02 -10.92
CA ILE A 160 -11.68 3.49 -12.26
C ILE A 160 -11.25 4.65 -13.15
N LEU A 161 -10.00 4.65 -13.60
CA LEU A 161 -9.50 5.66 -14.52
C LEU A 161 -9.53 5.11 -15.95
N HIS A 162 -10.40 5.65 -16.80
CA HIS A 162 -10.52 5.24 -18.20
C HIS A 162 -10.62 6.44 -19.14
N TRP A 163 -10.30 6.21 -20.40
CA TRP A 163 -10.45 7.23 -21.43
C TRP A 163 -11.92 7.31 -21.89
N GLU A 164 -12.40 8.51 -22.22
CA GLU A 164 -13.78 8.72 -22.68
C GLU A 164 -14.17 7.86 -23.90
N GLY A 165 -13.21 7.60 -24.80
CA GLY A 165 -13.41 6.75 -25.97
C GLY A 165 -13.13 5.25 -25.74
N GLU A 166 -12.86 4.83 -24.50
CA GLU A 166 -12.60 3.43 -24.14
C GLU A 166 -13.91 2.72 -23.77
N GLU A 167 -14.22 1.60 -24.44
CA GLU A 167 -15.33 0.74 -24.02
C GLU A 167 -14.97 0.00 -22.73
N LEU A 168 -15.83 0.17 -21.71
CA LEU A 168 -15.67 -0.52 -20.45
C LEU A 168 -16.17 -1.97 -20.55
N PRO A 169 -15.56 -2.93 -19.83
CA PRO A 169 -16.10 -4.28 -19.72
C PRO A 169 -17.54 -4.30 -19.18
N GLU A 170 -18.33 -5.28 -19.60
CA GLU A 170 -19.74 -5.45 -19.18
C GLU A 170 -19.92 -5.42 -17.66
N TYR A 171 -19.03 -6.09 -16.93
CA TYR A 171 -19.05 -6.15 -15.47
C TYR A 171 -18.81 -4.78 -14.80
N ILE A 172 -18.22 -3.81 -15.51
CA ILE A 172 -18.09 -2.43 -15.04
C ILE A 172 -19.32 -1.61 -15.45
N GLN A 173 -19.82 -1.76 -16.68
CA GLN A 173 -20.98 -1.00 -17.17
C GLN A 173 -22.20 -1.15 -16.24
N ALA A 174 -22.40 -2.34 -15.65
CA ALA A 174 -23.46 -2.60 -14.69
C ALA A 174 -23.33 -1.81 -13.36
N ILE A 175 -22.15 -1.27 -13.05
CA ILE A 175 -21.78 -0.67 -11.78
C ILE A 175 -21.65 0.87 -11.89
N VAL A 176 -21.36 1.40 -13.08
CA VAL A 176 -21.05 2.82 -13.28
C VAL A 176 -22.30 3.68 -13.18
N ALA A 177 -22.51 4.26 -12.00
CA ALA A 177 -23.58 5.25 -11.77
C ALA A 177 -23.07 6.71 -11.77
N ASN A 178 -21.78 6.94 -11.49
CA ASN A 178 -21.21 8.29 -11.27
C ASN A 178 -19.88 8.49 -12.01
N ASN A 179 -19.96 9.11 -13.18
CA ASN A 179 -18.80 9.55 -13.95
C ASN A 179 -18.39 10.96 -13.52
N LEU A 180 -17.12 11.12 -13.14
CA LEU A 180 -16.51 12.41 -12.84
C LEU A 180 -15.45 12.68 -13.89
N HIS A 181 -15.55 13.79 -14.60
CA HIS A 181 -14.50 14.20 -15.52
C HIS A 181 -13.29 14.71 -14.74
N VAL A 182 -12.08 14.28 -15.08
CA VAL A 182 -10.88 14.64 -14.29
C VAL A 182 -10.60 16.14 -14.29
N ASP A 183 -11.08 16.87 -15.30
CA ASP A 183 -10.95 18.34 -15.36
C ASP A 183 -11.94 19.09 -14.47
N GLU A 184 -13.02 18.42 -14.05
CA GLU A 184 -14.01 18.96 -13.12
C GLU A 184 -13.66 18.67 -11.66
N LEU A 185 -12.64 17.84 -11.42
CA LEU A 185 -12.17 17.57 -10.08
C LEU A 185 -11.65 18.86 -9.44
N PRO A 186 -12.03 19.16 -8.18
CA PRO A 186 -11.51 20.33 -7.50
C PRO A 186 -9.99 20.22 -7.45
N LYS A 187 -9.30 21.30 -7.86
CA LYS A 187 -7.85 21.40 -7.77
C LYS A 187 -7.45 21.36 -6.29
N ALA A 188 -7.10 20.16 -5.82
CA ALA A 188 -6.46 20.00 -4.54
C ALA A 188 -4.98 20.39 -4.67
N THR A 189 -4.45 21.01 -3.62
CA THR A 189 -3.01 21.29 -3.49
C THR A 189 -2.24 19.98 -3.64
N GLN A 190 -1.02 20.03 -4.21
CA GLN A 190 -0.14 18.85 -4.29
C GLN A 190 -0.17 18.07 -2.96
N PRO A 191 -0.26 16.73 -3.00
CA PRO A 191 -0.28 15.95 -1.77
C PRO A 191 0.93 16.36 -0.93
N ALA A 192 0.67 16.79 0.31
CA ALA A 192 1.74 17.26 1.19
C ALA A 192 2.80 16.15 1.30
N PRO A 193 4.10 16.50 1.25
CA PRO A 193 5.16 15.50 1.36
C PRO A 193 4.97 14.69 2.64
N THR A 194 5.24 13.39 2.56
CA THR A 194 5.05 12.48 3.70
C THR A 194 5.80 13.00 4.91
N GLN A 195 5.10 13.04 6.05
CA GLN A 195 5.72 13.46 7.32
C GLN A 195 6.75 12.43 7.82
N TRP A 196 6.84 11.27 7.17
CA TRP A 196 7.61 10.12 7.60
C TRP A 196 8.75 9.81 6.64
N LYS A 197 9.89 9.43 7.19
CA LYS A 197 11.01 8.82 6.47
C LYS A 197 11.33 7.46 7.08
N THR A 198 11.86 6.55 6.28
CA THR A 198 12.31 5.25 6.76
C THR A 198 13.81 5.26 6.99
N LEU A 199 14.22 4.90 8.20
CA LEU A 199 15.61 4.60 8.53
C LEU A 199 15.88 3.11 8.42
N TYR A 200 17.04 2.76 7.91
CA TYR A 200 17.61 1.42 7.91
C TYR A 200 18.72 1.32 8.94
N ILE A 201 18.71 0.25 9.71
CA ILE A 201 19.69 -0.05 10.75
C ILE A 201 20.34 -1.40 10.43
N THR A 202 21.67 -1.45 10.37
CA THR A 202 22.42 -2.72 10.21
C THR A 202 22.41 -3.52 11.51
N GLY A 203 21.27 -4.11 11.84
CA GLY A 203 21.10 -5.03 12.96
C GLY A 203 19.66 -5.47 13.12
N GLY A 204 19.44 -6.73 13.49
CA GLY A 204 18.11 -7.33 13.61
C GLY A 204 17.97 -8.33 14.75
N ARG A 205 17.01 -9.25 14.63
CA ARG A 205 16.68 -10.26 15.66
C ARG A 205 17.88 -11.14 16.02
N ARG A 206 18.75 -11.48 15.04
CA ARG A 206 19.96 -12.31 15.30
C ARG A 206 20.95 -11.61 16.22
N ASP A 207 20.93 -10.28 16.23
CA ASP A 207 21.75 -9.46 17.12
C ASP A 207 21.06 -9.18 18.48
N LYS A 208 19.95 -9.88 18.76
CA LYS A 208 19.11 -9.73 19.95
C LYS A 208 18.53 -8.31 20.12
N ILE A 209 18.35 -7.60 19.01
CA ILE A 209 17.76 -6.26 18.99
C ILE A 209 16.23 -6.38 19.08
N SER A 210 15.64 -5.67 20.03
CA SER A 210 14.19 -5.55 20.21
C SER A 210 13.67 -4.15 19.85
N LYS A 211 12.34 -4.00 19.73
CA LYS A 211 11.73 -2.69 19.40
C LYS A 211 12.04 -1.64 20.47
N GLY A 212 12.04 -2.06 21.74
CA GLY A 212 12.36 -1.19 22.87
C GLY A 212 13.81 -0.70 22.86
N ASP A 213 14.75 -1.52 22.36
CA ASP A 213 16.15 -1.10 22.26
C ASP A 213 16.33 0.00 21.22
N VAL A 214 15.68 -0.15 20.06
CA VAL A 214 15.71 0.82 18.97
C VAL A 214 15.05 2.14 19.40
N ALA A 215 13.85 2.06 19.99
CA ALA A 215 13.18 3.24 20.54
C ALA A 215 14.01 3.92 21.63
N GLY A 216 14.64 3.13 22.52
CA GLY A 216 15.52 3.64 23.56
C GLY A 216 16.74 4.38 23.01
N LEU A 217 17.38 3.84 21.97
CA LEU A 217 18.49 4.51 21.27
C LEU A 217 18.05 5.86 20.70
N PHE A 218 16.92 5.89 20.00
CA PHE A 218 16.44 7.09 19.31
C PHE A 218 16.02 8.17 20.30
N ILE A 219 15.30 7.81 21.37
CA ILE A 219 14.83 8.78 22.36
C ILE A 219 16.01 9.31 23.20
N LYS A 220 16.87 8.42 23.72
CA LYS A 220 17.93 8.81 24.67
C LYS A 220 19.13 9.46 23.98
N GLN A 221 19.65 8.82 22.94
CA GLN A 221 20.84 9.29 22.23
C GLN A 221 20.47 10.18 21.04
N GLY A 222 19.44 9.79 20.29
CA GLY A 222 18.95 10.56 19.15
C GLY A 222 18.25 11.88 19.53
N LYS A 223 17.82 12.01 20.79
CA LYS A 223 17.11 13.18 21.34
C LYS A 223 15.82 13.52 20.55
N VAL A 224 15.13 12.49 20.07
CA VAL A 224 13.81 12.64 19.44
C VAL A 224 12.70 12.29 20.42
N LYS A 225 11.51 12.86 20.20
CA LYS A 225 10.34 12.57 21.03
C LYS A 225 9.70 11.24 20.60
N SER A 226 8.92 10.62 21.50
CA SER A 226 8.26 9.33 21.24
C SER A 226 7.34 9.36 20.03
N GLU A 227 6.60 10.46 19.84
CA GLU A 227 5.68 10.68 18.72
C GLU A 227 6.40 10.82 17.38
N GLN A 228 7.69 11.14 17.39
CA GLN A 228 8.51 11.26 16.18
C GLN A 228 9.12 9.91 15.75
N VAL A 229 8.84 8.83 16.50
CA VAL A 229 9.25 7.45 16.19
C VAL A 229 7.99 6.63 15.91
N GLY A 230 7.89 6.14 14.67
CA GLY A 230 6.75 5.41 14.17
C GLY A 230 6.98 3.90 14.22
N VAL A 231 6.46 3.20 13.21
CA VAL A 231 6.52 1.74 13.13
C VAL A 231 7.98 1.25 13.08
N ILE A 232 8.32 0.35 14.01
CA ILE A 232 9.62 -0.36 14.06
C ILE A 232 9.41 -1.79 13.56
N GLU A 233 10.07 -2.13 12.46
CA GLU A 233 10.06 -3.46 11.86
C GLU A 233 11.43 -4.13 11.97
N ILE A 234 11.50 -5.19 12.77
CA ILE A 234 12.75 -5.94 13.01
C ILE A 234 12.73 -7.21 12.18
N LYS A 235 13.70 -7.31 11.26
CA LYS A 235 13.99 -8.48 10.43
C LYS A 235 15.14 -9.29 11.05
N GLN A 236 15.58 -10.37 10.38
CA GLN A 236 16.61 -11.24 10.94
C GLN A 236 17.94 -10.49 11.16
N ASP A 237 18.41 -9.75 10.15
CA ASP A 237 19.72 -9.09 10.17
C ASP A 237 19.65 -7.56 10.14
N VAL A 238 18.46 -7.00 9.92
CA VAL A 238 18.25 -5.56 9.72
C VAL A 238 17.00 -5.08 10.45
N THR A 239 16.92 -3.78 10.70
CA THR A 239 15.74 -3.13 11.28
C THR A 239 15.39 -1.90 10.47
N TYR A 240 14.09 -1.69 10.28
CA TYR A 240 13.56 -0.49 9.65
C TYR A 240 12.71 0.29 10.64
N VAL A 241 12.80 1.62 10.60
CA VAL A 241 12.08 2.50 11.52
C VAL A 241 11.49 3.68 10.77
N GLY A 242 10.19 3.87 10.86
CA GLY A 242 9.56 5.13 10.46
C GLY A 242 9.91 6.22 11.47
N VAL A 243 10.34 7.39 10.99
CA VAL A 243 10.61 8.57 11.84
C VAL A 243 10.08 9.82 11.16
N HIS A 244 9.79 10.87 11.92
CA HIS A 244 9.41 12.14 11.32
C HIS A 244 10.54 12.70 10.43
N ALA A 245 10.16 13.21 9.25
CA ALA A 245 11.09 13.69 8.23
C ALA A 245 11.99 14.83 8.76
N GLU A 246 11.44 15.69 9.62
CA GLU A 246 12.14 16.82 10.26
C GLU A 246 13.30 16.41 11.16
N VAL A 247 13.25 15.22 11.77
CA VAL A 247 14.29 14.75 12.71
C VAL A 247 15.22 13.70 12.11
N ALA A 248 14.88 13.14 10.94
CA ALA A 248 15.58 12.00 10.36
C ALA A 248 17.10 12.22 10.23
N GLN A 249 17.51 13.37 9.69
CA GLN A 249 18.92 13.67 9.44
C GLN A 249 19.71 13.83 10.75
N LYS A 250 19.20 14.65 11.67
CA LYS A 250 19.81 14.86 13.00
C LYS A 250 19.87 13.56 13.81
N LEU A 251 18.84 12.72 13.70
CA LEU A 251 18.80 11.42 14.35
C LEU A 251 19.91 10.50 13.83
N ILE A 252 20.12 10.44 12.51
CA ILE A 252 21.23 9.68 11.91
C ILE A 252 22.57 10.18 12.45
N GLU A 253 22.81 11.50 12.43
CA GLU A 253 24.07 12.08 12.92
C GLU A 253 24.37 11.70 14.37
N ASN A 254 23.34 11.71 15.23
CA ASN A 254 23.49 11.40 16.65
C ASN A 254 23.64 9.90 16.96
N THR A 255 23.12 9.02 16.11
CA THR A 255 22.97 7.58 16.41
C THR A 255 23.73 6.66 15.47
N ASN A 256 24.21 7.13 14.32
CA ASN A 256 25.01 6.33 13.42
C ASN A 256 26.31 5.89 14.10
N ASN A 257 26.77 4.66 13.81
CA ASN A 257 27.93 4.03 14.45
C ASN A 257 27.82 3.81 15.98
N SER A 258 26.62 3.98 16.55
CA SER A 258 26.36 3.66 17.96
C SER A 258 26.32 2.14 18.20
N ARG A 259 26.41 1.76 19.48
CA ARG A 259 26.26 0.37 19.89
C ARG A 259 24.81 0.12 20.29
N LEU A 260 24.18 -0.86 19.63
CA LEU A 260 22.86 -1.36 19.97
C LEU A 260 22.98 -2.80 20.41
N LYS A 261 22.79 -3.05 21.72
CA LYS A 261 23.17 -4.31 22.38
C LYS A 261 24.65 -4.63 22.15
N THR A 262 24.95 -5.77 21.54
CA THR A 262 26.32 -6.24 21.30
C THR A 262 26.91 -5.70 20.00
N LYS A 263 26.07 -5.17 19.09
CA LYS A 263 26.45 -4.80 17.73
C LYS A 263 26.67 -3.30 17.57
N LYS A 264 27.71 -2.93 16.80
CA LYS A 264 27.86 -1.58 16.25
C LYS A 264 26.99 -1.47 15.01
N VAL A 265 26.02 -0.54 15.01
CA VAL A 265 25.05 -0.40 13.93
C VAL A 265 25.36 0.82 13.07
N ARG A 266 25.11 0.70 11.77
CA ARG A 266 25.05 1.82 10.83
C ARG A 266 23.59 2.17 10.59
N ILE A 267 23.31 3.46 10.54
CA ILE A 267 21.96 3.99 10.37
C ILE A 267 21.96 4.93 9.17
N SER A 268 21.02 4.73 8.24
CA SER A 268 20.91 5.49 7.00
C SER A 268 19.45 5.67 6.57
N LEU A 269 19.20 6.63 5.68
CA LEU A 269 17.92 6.73 4.97
C LEU A 269 17.78 5.62 3.91
N VAL A 270 16.52 5.35 3.54
CA VAL A 270 16.10 4.35 2.54
C VAL A 270 15.13 4.99 1.55
#